data_AF-A0A1F9CHN4-F1
#
_entry.id   AF-A0A1F9CHN4-F1
#
_cell.length_a   1.000
_cell.length_b   1.000
_cell.length_c   1.000
_cell.angle_alpha   90.00
_cell.angle_beta   90.00
_cell.angle_gamma   90.00
#
_symmetry.space_group_name_H-M   'P 1'
#
loop_
_entity.id
_entity.type
_entity.pdbx_description
1 polymer ?
#
loop_
_entity_poly.entity_id
_entity_poly.type
_entity_poly.pdbx_seq_one_letter_code
_entity_poly.pdbx_strand_id
1 'polypeptide(L)'
;MFNRRKSKRVEIGIPVRIKLLGMGKQPPTVKTLTRNISTVGISMELPVTLTDGVFFIREGDQTVNLIRYLVQENKEVELEIIIPPRKEKISARGRIIWYDFGSREGEVSYFFGAGILLKEMAAEDREKWEVCARNTALETGKIWQHVQMMSAFTFVAGIVIFLVGFYGELTIIAKSGVFLSFIALIGFVIAWWQHRSHMHLKKLKLF
;
A
#
# COMPACT_ATOMS: atom_id res chain seq x y z
N MET A 1 -6.38 -16.67 -14.75
CA MET A 1 -6.06 -17.13 -13.39
C MET A 1 -7.15 -16.63 -12.44
N PHE A 2 -7.88 -17.54 -11.77
CA PHE A 2 -8.94 -17.19 -10.81
C PHE A 2 -8.36 -16.33 -9.69
N ASN A 3 -9.04 -15.24 -9.35
CA ASN A 3 -8.68 -14.41 -8.20
C ASN A 3 -8.91 -15.22 -6.92
N ARG A 4 -7.88 -15.90 -6.41
CA ARG A 4 -7.95 -16.76 -5.20
C ARG A 4 -8.18 -15.97 -3.90
N ARG A 5 -8.18 -14.63 -3.94
CA ARG A 5 -8.28 -13.79 -2.74
C ARG A 5 -9.73 -13.46 -2.43
N LYS A 6 -10.15 -13.76 -1.19
CA LYS A 6 -11.50 -13.48 -0.67
C LYS A 6 -11.73 -12.00 -0.33
N SER A 7 -10.67 -11.23 -0.06
CA SER A 7 -10.76 -9.82 0.36
C SER A 7 -9.93 -8.89 -0.54
N LYS A 8 -10.45 -7.69 -0.79
CA LYS A 8 -9.73 -6.60 -1.47
C LYS A 8 -8.66 -6.04 -0.52
N ARG A 9 -7.47 -5.76 -1.06
CA ARG A 9 -6.39 -5.10 -0.32
C ARG A 9 -6.32 -3.63 -0.73
N VAL A 10 -6.00 -2.77 0.23
CA VAL A 10 -5.84 -1.33 0.04
C VAL A 10 -4.41 -0.97 0.38
N GLU A 11 -3.72 -0.31 -0.53
CA GLU A 11 -2.37 0.18 -0.29
C GLU A 11 -2.44 1.43 0.58
N ILE A 12 -1.93 1.33 1.80
CA ILE A 12 -1.93 2.40 2.80
C ILE A 12 -0.84 2.12 3.84
N GLY A 13 -0.16 3.19 4.25
CA GLY A 13 0.81 3.20 5.34
C GLY A 13 0.15 3.36 6.70
N ILE A 14 -0.32 2.26 7.30
CA ILE A 14 -0.76 2.26 8.71
C ILE A 14 0.41 1.90 9.62
N PRO A 15 0.72 2.70 10.66
CA PRO A 15 1.75 2.36 11.63
C PRO A 15 1.41 1.12 12.45
N VAL A 16 2.38 0.22 12.55
CA VAL A 16 2.27 -1.03 13.30
C VAL A 16 3.54 -1.27 14.10
N ARG A 17 3.38 -1.79 15.31
CA ARG A 17 4.48 -2.39 16.08
C ARG A 17 4.30 -3.89 16.15
N ILE A 18 5.38 -4.63 15.97
CA ILE A 18 5.35 -6.08 15.77
C ILE A 18 6.29 -6.71 16.76
N LYS A 19 5.78 -7.61 17.59
CA LYS A 19 6.58 -8.45 18.45
C LYS A 19 6.68 -9.84 17.85
N LEU A 20 7.89 -10.30 17.59
CA LEU A 20 8.15 -11.64 17.07
C LEU A 20 8.08 -12.64 18.23
N LEU A 21 7.00 -13.43 18.34
CA LEU A 21 6.81 -14.34 19.46
C LEU A 21 7.75 -15.56 19.34
N GLY A 22 8.18 -16.14 20.46
CA GLY A 22 9.11 -17.29 20.44
C GLY A 22 10.59 -16.94 20.26
N MET A 23 10.94 -15.65 20.20
CA MET A 23 12.32 -15.14 20.11
C MET A 23 12.94 -14.84 21.50
N GLY A 24 12.85 -15.79 22.43
CA GLY A 24 13.40 -15.65 23.78
C GLY A 24 12.48 -14.95 24.79
N LYS A 25 13.03 -14.59 25.97
CA LYS A 25 12.25 -14.06 27.11
C LYS A 25 11.70 -12.64 26.89
N GLN A 26 12.35 -11.84 26.04
CA GLN A 26 11.91 -10.50 25.64
C GLN A 26 11.87 -10.45 24.11
N PRO A 27 10.70 -10.67 23.50
CA PRO A 27 10.60 -10.70 22.04
C PRO A 27 10.90 -9.30 21.45
N PRO A 28 11.68 -9.24 20.36
CA PRO A 28 12.03 -7.97 19.71
C PRO A 28 10.79 -7.27 19.17
N THR A 29 10.73 -5.95 19.31
CA THR A 29 9.64 -5.07 18.88
C THR A 29 10.03 -4.21 17.69
N VAL A 30 9.57 -4.59 16.51
CA VAL A 30 9.83 -3.86 15.26
C VAL A 30 8.75 -2.83 14.99
N LYS A 31 9.12 -1.58 14.74
CA LYS A 31 8.19 -0.51 14.31
C LYS A 31 8.23 -0.36 12.79
N THR A 32 7.07 -0.34 12.16
CA THR A 32 6.98 -0.19 10.70
C THR A 32 5.66 0.40 10.24
N LEU A 33 5.53 0.57 8.92
CA LEU A 33 4.30 0.87 8.23
C LEU A 33 3.83 -0.36 7.44
N THR A 34 2.51 -0.51 7.34
CA THR A 34 1.94 -1.46 6.39
C THR A 34 2.16 -0.97 4.95
N ARG A 35 2.30 -1.91 4.02
CA ARG A 35 2.25 -1.64 2.58
C ARG A 35 0.82 -1.69 2.08
N ASN A 36 0.06 -2.69 2.53
CA ASN A 36 -1.37 -2.78 2.29
C ASN A 36 -2.08 -3.51 3.40
N ILE A 37 -3.39 -3.28 3.49
CA ILE A 37 -4.27 -3.86 4.50
C ILE A 37 -5.48 -4.52 3.85
N SER A 38 -6.12 -5.41 4.61
CA SER A 38 -7.43 -5.99 4.34
C SER A 38 -8.10 -6.32 5.67
N THR A 39 -9.39 -6.64 5.65
CA THR A 39 -10.13 -7.03 6.85
C THR A 39 -9.53 -8.22 7.60
N VAL A 40 -8.80 -9.10 6.90
CA VAL A 40 -8.27 -10.36 7.46
C VAL A 40 -6.75 -10.34 7.66
N GLY A 41 -6.05 -9.30 7.21
CA GLY A 41 -4.59 -9.36 7.15
C GLY A 41 -3.94 -8.07 6.70
N ILE A 42 -2.67 -7.96 7.02
CA ILE A 42 -1.80 -6.84 6.66
C ILE A 42 -0.59 -7.34 5.87
N SER A 43 0.04 -6.46 5.12
CA SER A 43 1.40 -6.69 4.64
C SER A 43 2.27 -5.50 4.97
N MET A 44 3.56 -5.73 5.07
CA MET A 44 4.55 -4.75 5.45
C MET A 44 5.83 -4.95 4.65
N GLU A 45 6.65 -3.90 4.62
CA GLU A 45 8.03 -3.95 4.17
C GLU A 45 8.91 -3.33 5.25
N LEU A 46 10.06 -3.94 5.47
CA LEU A 46 11.03 -3.54 6.48
C LEU A 46 12.40 -3.40 5.82
N PRO A 47 13.12 -2.29 6.04
CA PRO A 47 14.51 -2.21 5.62
C PRO A 47 15.34 -3.21 6.43
N VAL A 48 16.22 -3.95 5.75
CA VAL A 48 17.13 -4.90 6.38
C VAL A 48 18.57 -4.65 5.93
N THR A 49 19.51 -4.94 6.81
CA THR A 49 20.94 -4.92 6.50
C THR A 49 21.41 -6.35 6.26
N LEU A 50 22.19 -6.55 5.20
CA LEU A 50 22.84 -7.83 4.92
C LEU A 50 24.27 -7.76 5.44
N THR A 51 24.58 -8.56 6.45
CA THR A 51 25.93 -8.66 7.02
C THR A 51 26.31 -10.14 7.03
N ASP A 52 27.44 -10.50 6.42
CA ASP A 52 27.95 -11.88 6.33
C ASP A 52 26.90 -12.90 5.83
N GLY A 53 26.07 -12.51 4.86
CA GLY A 53 25.03 -13.37 4.29
C GLY A 53 23.76 -13.51 5.15
N VAL A 54 23.65 -12.77 6.26
CA VAL A 54 22.51 -12.81 7.18
C VAL A 54 21.75 -11.47 7.16
N PHE A 55 20.42 -11.55 7.08
CA PHE A 55 19.54 -10.36 7.13
C PHE A 55 19.20 -9.96 8.56
N PHE A 56 19.43 -8.69 8.87
CA PHE A 56 19.16 -8.07 10.17
C PHE A 56 18.13 -6.94 10.06
N ILE A 57 17.18 -6.91 10.99
CA ILE A 57 16.32 -5.73 11.23
C ILE A 57 16.95 -4.87 12.30
N ARG A 58 16.94 -3.54 12.11
CA ARG A 58 17.28 -2.59 13.19
C ARG A 58 16.10 -2.36 14.12
N GLU A 59 16.32 -2.55 15.41
CA GLU A 59 15.43 -2.20 16.51
C GLU A 59 16.14 -1.22 17.44
N GLY A 60 15.99 0.10 17.20
CA GLY A 60 16.79 1.10 17.90
C GLY A 60 18.28 0.86 17.66
N ASP A 61 19.04 0.64 18.73
CA ASP A 61 20.49 0.34 18.68
C ASP A 61 20.80 -1.16 18.53
N GLN A 62 19.79 -2.03 18.57
CA GLN A 62 19.96 -3.48 18.48
C GLN A 62 19.63 -4.02 17.08
N THR A 63 20.23 -5.15 16.71
CA THR A 63 19.95 -5.85 15.45
C THR A 63 19.35 -7.22 15.72
N VAL A 64 18.31 -7.56 14.96
CA VAL A 64 17.55 -8.81 15.12
C VAL A 64 17.77 -9.68 13.89
N ASN A 65 18.29 -10.89 14.09
CA ASN A 65 18.45 -11.89 13.02
C ASN A 65 17.09 -12.48 12.64
N LEU A 66 16.57 -12.07 11.48
CA LEU A 66 15.27 -12.51 10.94
C LEU A 66 15.24 -13.98 10.56
N ILE A 67 16.36 -14.52 10.07
CA ILE A 67 16.42 -15.88 9.51
C ILE A 67 16.04 -16.90 10.59
N ARG A 68 16.56 -16.75 11.81
CA ARG A 68 16.25 -17.64 12.93
C ARG A 68 14.75 -17.68 13.25
N TYR A 69 14.05 -16.56 13.11
CA TYR A 69 12.60 -16.51 13.35
C TYR A 69 11.83 -17.22 12.23
N LEU A 70 12.21 -16.94 10.98
CA LEU A 70 11.48 -17.44 9.81
C LEU A 70 11.64 -18.95 9.60
N VAL A 71 12.63 -19.60 10.23
CA VAL A 71 12.78 -21.06 10.20
C VAL A 71 11.87 -21.76 11.21
N GLN A 72 11.32 -21.04 12.19
CA GLN A 72 10.38 -21.61 13.16
C GLN A 72 9.08 -22.07 12.48
N GLU A 73 8.53 -23.21 12.93
CA GLU A 73 7.26 -23.74 12.41
C GLU A 73 6.09 -22.78 12.66
N ASN A 74 6.11 -22.13 13.83
CA ASN A 74 5.05 -21.27 14.30
C ASN A 74 5.47 -19.79 14.29
N LYS A 75 5.33 -19.16 13.11
CA LYS A 75 5.70 -17.77 12.81
C LYS A 75 4.63 -16.79 13.30
N GLU A 76 4.35 -16.83 14.60
CA GLU A 76 3.32 -16.01 15.23
C GLU A 76 3.86 -14.67 15.73
N VAL A 77 3.09 -13.62 15.51
CA VAL A 77 3.44 -12.25 15.86
C VAL A 77 2.32 -11.62 16.67
N GLU A 78 2.70 -10.78 17.62
CA GLU A 78 1.79 -9.85 18.28
C GLU A 78 1.93 -8.46 17.64
N LEU A 79 0.81 -7.78 17.46
CA LEU A 79 0.69 -6.57 16.68
C LEU A 79 -0.01 -5.49 17.52
N GLU A 80 0.59 -4.31 17.58
CA GLU A 80 -0.08 -3.08 18.01
C GLU A 80 -0.29 -2.23 16.76
N ILE A 81 -1.53 -2.12 16.27
CA ILE A 81 -1.88 -1.36 15.06
C ILE A 81 -2.45 -0.02 15.50
N ILE A 82 -1.94 1.08 14.92
CA ILE A 82 -2.39 2.44 15.22
C ILE A 82 -3.36 2.89 14.13
N ILE A 83 -4.65 2.86 14.42
CA ILE A 83 -5.73 3.21 13.49
C ILE A 83 -5.78 4.74 13.28
N PRO A 84 -5.58 5.23 12.04
CA PRO A 84 -5.83 6.63 11.71
C PRO A 84 -7.35 6.91 11.55
N PRO A 85 -7.81 8.16 11.71
CA PRO A 85 -7.04 9.35 12.08
C PRO A 85 -6.88 9.54 13.61
N ARG A 86 -7.69 8.83 14.41
CA ARG A 86 -7.79 9.03 15.86
C ARG A 86 -6.59 8.51 16.66
N LYS A 87 -5.66 7.81 15.99
CA LYS A 87 -4.49 7.14 16.59
C LYS A 87 -4.88 6.15 17.69
N GLU A 88 -6.06 5.55 17.55
CA GLU A 88 -6.51 4.48 18.42
C GLU A 88 -5.61 3.26 18.23
N LYS A 89 -5.30 2.57 19.31
CA LYS A 89 -4.44 1.38 19.27
C LYS A 89 -5.30 0.15 19.41
N ILE A 90 -5.12 -0.79 18.50
CA ILE A 90 -5.73 -2.12 18.59
C ILE A 90 -4.63 -3.17 18.72
N SER A 91 -4.93 -4.22 19.46
CA SER A 91 -4.01 -5.34 19.68
C SER A 91 -4.48 -6.57 18.93
N ALA A 92 -3.57 -7.22 18.22
CA ALA A 92 -3.88 -8.42 17.46
C ALA A 92 -2.76 -9.45 17.55
N ARG A 93 -3.10 -10.73 17.38
CA ARG A 93 -2.13 -11.77 17.04
C ARG A 93 -2.36 -12.25 15.62
N GLY A 94 -1.26 -12.50 14.94
CA GLY A 94 -1.28 -12.97 13.57
C GLY A 94 -0.21 -13.99 13.29
N ARG A 95 -0.27 -14.56 12.09
CA ARG A 95 0.75 -15.48 11.56
C ARG A 95 1.31 -14.95 10.26
N ILE A 96 2.63 -14.98 10.12
CA ILE A 96 3.28 -14.73 8.83
C ILE A 96 2.94 -15.88 7.88
N ILE A 97 2.22 -15.56 6.79
CA ILE A 97 1.75 -16.54 5.80
C ILE A 97 2.60 -16.56 4.53
N TRP A 98 3.34 -15.49 4.27
CA TRP A 98 4.35 -15.41 3.22
C TRP A 98 5.37 -14.33 3.59
N TYR A 99 6.58 -14.46 3.06
CA TYR A 99 7.60 -13.44 3.15
C TYR A 99 8.49 -13.50 1.91
N ASP A 100 9.12 -12.37 1.59
CA ASP A 100 10.13 -12.25 0.55
C ASP A 100 11.28 -11.35 1.00
N PHE A 101 12.42 -11.52 0.35
CA PHE A 101 13.57 -10.65 0.48
C PHE A 101 13.92 -10.13 -0.91
N GLY A 102 14.35 -8.88 -1.00
CA GLY A 102 14.79 -8.31 -2.26
C GLY A 102 15.65 -7.07 -2.08
N SER A 103 16.15 -6.59 -3.20
CA SER A 103 16.72 -5.26 -3.37
C SER A 103 15.89 -4.51 -4.41
N ARG A 104 15.86 -3.19 -4.34
CA ARG A 104 15.27 -2.35 -5.39
C ARG A 104 16.39 -1.84 -6.29
N GLU A 105 16.21 -1.89 -7.60
CA GLU A 105 17.18 -1.33 -8.55
C GLU A 105 17.46 0.14 -8.21
N GLY A 106 18.74 0.48 -8.04
CA GLY A 106 19.18 1.83 -7.66
C GLY A 106 19.17 2.12 -6.16
N GLU A 107 18.72 1.20 -5.30
CA GLU A 107 18.82 1.32 -3.85
C GLU A 107 19.91 0.40 -3.28
N VAL A 108 20.75 0.91 -2.39
CA VAL A 108 21.78 0.13 -1.67
C VAL A 108 21.16 -0.72 -0.54
N SER A 109 19.86 -0.57 -0.29
CA SER A 109 19.13 -1.23 0.80
C SER A 109 18.40 -2.49 0.35
N TYR A 110 18.50 -3.53 1.19
CA TYR A 110 17.67 -4.72 1.10
C TYR A 110 16.36 -4.50 1.87
N PHE A 111 15.31 -5.19 1.46
CA PHE A 111 14.03 -5.21 2.16
C PHE A 111 13.58 -6.62 2.50
N PHE A 112 12.81 -6.71 3.58
CA PHE A 112 12.04 -7.87 3.98
C PHE A 112 10.55 -7.53 3.86
N GLY A 113 9.84 -8.21 2.96
CA GLY A 113 8.40 -8.11 2.85
C GLY A 113 7.73 -9.28 3.56
N ALA A 114 6.61 -9.01 4.22
CA ALA A 114 5.83 -10.05 4.87
C ALA A 114 4.33 -9.79 4.80
N GLY A 115 3.57 -10.87 4.64
CA GLY A 115 2.12 -10.86 4.83
C GLY A 115 1.72 -11.58 6.09
N ILE A 116 0.92 -10.90 6.91
CA ILE A 116 0.42 -11.41 8.17
C ILE A 116 -1.09 -11.62 8.07
N LEU A 117 -1.53 -12.84 8.38
CA LEU A 117 -2.94 -13.16 8.60
C LEU A 117 -3.28 -12.87 10.05
N LEU A 118 -4.27 -12.01 10.30
CA LEU A 118 -4.77 -11.72 11.64
C LEU A 118 -5.64 -12.90 12.10
N LYS A 119 -5.31 -13.48 13.26
CA LYS A 119 -6.00 -14.64 13.82
C LYS A 119 -6.84 -14.28 15.03
N GLU A 120 -6.25 -13.57 15.99
CA GLU A 120 -6.87 -13.26 17.27
C GLU A 120 -6.89 -11.75 17.45
N MET A 121 -8.06 -11.23 17.82
CA MET A 121 -8.28 -9.83 18.12
C MET A 121 -9.48 -9.75 19.07
N ALA A 122 -9.46 -8.82 20.02
CA ALA A 122 -10.65 -8.55 20.83
C ALA A 122 -11.83 -8.16 19.92
N ALA A 123 -13.06 -8.50 20.31
CA ALA A 123 -14.24 -8.27 19.46
C ALA A 123 -14.39 -6.80 19.06
N GLU A 124 -14.21 -5.88 20.01
CA GLU A 124 -14.25 -4.43 19.78
C GLU A 124 -13.15 -3.96 18.83
N ASP A 125 -11.92 -4.44 19.04
CA ASP A 125 -10.76 -4.11 18.19
C ASP A 125 -10.98 -4.64 16.76
N ARG A 126 -11.58 -5.82 16.62
CA ARG A 126 -11.91 -6.44 15.34
C ARG A 126 -12.93 -5.62 14.58
N GLU A 127 -13.97 -5.16 15.25
CA GLU A 127 -14.96 -4.28 14.63
C GLU A 127 -14.31 -2.98 14.14
N LYS A 128 -13.50 -2.33 14.98
CA LYS A 128 -12.74 -1.12 14.61
C LYS A 128 -11.84 -1.35 13.40
N TRP A 129 -11.12 -2.48 13.38
CA TRP A 129 -10.26 -2.86 12.27
C TRP A 129 -11.04 -3.05 10.97
N GLU A 130 -12.14 -3.81 11.03
CA GLU A 130 -12.97 -4.09 9.86
C GLU A 130 -13.63 -2.81 9.31
N VAL A 131 -14.04 -1.89 10.19
CA VAL A 131 -14.54 -0.56 9.80
C VAL A 131 -13.42 0.26 9.16
N CYS A 132 -12.23 0.32 9.77
CA CYS A 132 -11.07 1.02 9.22
C CYS A 132 -10.73 0.50 7.81
N ALA A 133 -10.50 -0.80 7.66
CA ALA A 133 -10.12 -1.40 6.38
C ALA A 133 -11.18 -1.19 5.28
N ARG A 134 -12.47 -1.22 5.63
CA ARG A 134 -13.57 -0.94 4.68
C ARG A 134 -13.63 0.54 4.30
N ASN A 135 -13.57 1.44 5.28
CA ASN A 135 -13.62 2.87 5.03
C ASN A 135 -12.44 3.34 4.19
N THR A 136 -11.23 2.87 4.48
CA THR A 136 -10.06 3.16 3.63
C THR A 136 -10.28 2.67 2.20
N ALA A 137 -10.83 1.46 2.01
CA ALA A 137 -11.14 0.95 0.67
C ALA A 137 -12.14 1.84 -0.09
N LEU A 138 -13.14 2.37 0.60
CA LEU A 138 -14.17 3.26 0.04
C LEU A 138 -13.61 4.65 -0.27
N GLU A 139 -12.86 5.24 0.65
CA GLU A 139 -12.24 6.56 0.48
C GLU A 139 -11.26 6.57 -0.67
N THR A 140 -10.39 5.56 -0.78
CA THR A 140 -9.52 5.42 -1.95
C THR A 140 -10.34 5.33 -3.23
N GLY A 141 -11.46 4.58 -3.22
CA GLY A 141 -12.38 4.51 -4.37
C GLY A 141 -12.99 5.85 -4.75
N LYS A 142 -13.46 6.64 -3.77
CA LYS A 142 -14.04 7.97 -3.99
C LYS A 142 -13.01 8.96 -4.55
N ILE A 143 -11.79 8.94 -4.03
CA ILE A 143 -10.69 9.79 -4.53
C ILE A 143 -10.44 9.49 -6.00
N TRP A 144 -10.37 8.21 -6.39
CA TRP A 144 -10.20 7.82 -7.79
C TRP A 144 -11.34 8.29 -8.69
N GLN A 145 -12.59 8.16 -8.24
CA GLN A 145 -13.74 8.68 -8.99
C GLN A 145 -13.67 10.21 -9.15
N HIS A 146 -13.26 10.93 -8.11
CA HIS A 146 -13.13 12.38 -8.17
C HIS A 146 -12.03 12.81 -9.15
N VAL A 147 -10.88 12.13 -9.15
CA VAL A 147 -9.80 12.36 -10.12
C VAL A 147 -10.31 12.14 -11.55
N GLN A 148 -11.03 11.04 -11.80
CA GLN A 148 -11.60 10.76 -13.13
C GLN A 148 -12.60 11.84 -13.58
N MET A 149 -13.50 12.27 -12.69
CA MET A 149 -14.47 13.33 -13.00
C MET A 149 -13.78 14.67 -13.29
N MET A 150 -12.80 15.05 -12.48
CA MET A 150 -12.06 16.31 -12.68
C MET A 150 -11.24 16.28 -13.98
N SER A 151 -10.59 15.16 -14.31
CA SER A 151 -9.90 15.02 -15.60
C SER A 151 -10.87 15.13 -16.78
N ALA A 152 -12.05 14.52 -16.70
CA ALA A 152 -13.08 14.61 -17.75
C ALA A 152 -13.59 16.05 -17.92
N PHE A 153 -13.86 16.75 -16.81
CA PHE A 153 -14.30 18.15 -16.84
C PHE A 153 -13.25 19.06 -17.50
N THR A 154 -11.99 18.95 -17.09
CA THR A 154 -10.89 19.74 -17.67
C THR A 154 -10.70 19.45 -19.16
N PHE A 155 -10.88 18.19 -19.58
CA PHE A 155 -10.81 17.81 -20.99
C PHE A 155 -11.91 18.47 -21.82
N VAL A 156 -13.16 18.42 -21.35
CA VAL A 156 -14.30 19.08 -22.02
C VAL A 156 -14.13 20.60 -22.06
N ALA A 157 -13.67 21.21 -20.96
CA ALA A 157 -13.39 22.64 -20.92
C ALA A 157 -12.32 23.03 -21.96
N GLY A 158 -11.25 22.24 -22.11
CA GLY A 158 -10.23 22.45 -23.14
C GLY A 158 -10.80 22.38 -24.57
N ILE A 159 -11.73 21.45 -24.84
CA ILE A 159 -12.42 21.35 -26.15
C ILE A 159 -13.25 22.61 -26.41
N VAL A 160 -14.01 23.08 -25.42
CA VAL A 160 -14.84 24.29 -25.56
C VAL A 160 -13.96 25.52 -25.84
N ILE A 161 -12.87 25.70 -25.09
CA ILE A 161 -11.91 26.80 -25.32
C ILE A 161 -11.30 26.71 -26.72
N PHE A 162 -10.95 25.51 -27.17
CA PHE A 162 -10.44 25.29 -28.52
C PHE A 162 -11.46 25.71 -29.59
N LEU A 163 -12.71 25.26 -29.48
CA LEU A 163 -13.76 25.59 -30.45
C LEU A 163 -14.04 27.10 -30.48
N VAL A 164 -14.13 27.76 -29.33
CA VAL A 164 -14.32 29.23 -29.25
C VAL A 164 -13.16 29.96 -29.91
N GLY A 165 -11.91 29.56 -29.62
CA GLY A 165 -10.73 30.16 -30.25
C GLY A 165 -10.68 29.90 -31.76
N PHE A 166 -11.09 28.73 -32.21
CA PHE A 166 -11.09 28.35 -33.63
C PHE A 166 -12.14 29.12 -34.43
N TYR A 167 -13.40 29.17 -33.96
CA TYR A 167 -14.47 29.91 -34.63
C TYR A 167 -14.33 31.43 -34.52
N GLY A 168 -13.66 31.92 -33.49
CA GLY A 168 -13.36 33.35 -33.33
C GLY A 168 -12.06 33.81 -34.00
N GLU A 169 -11.36 32.95 -34.75
CA GLU A 169 -10.03 33.20 -35.36
C GLU A 169 -8.93 33.63 -34.34
N LEU A 170 -9.14 33.36 -33.05
CA LEU A 170 -8.23 33.70 -31.96
C LEU A 170 -7.24 32.54 -31.74
N THR A 171 -6.21 32.49 -32.59
CA THR A 171 -5.22 31.40 -32.62
C THR A 171 -4.53 31.12 -31.27
N ILE A 172 -4.31 32.14 -30.44
CA ILE A 172 -3.73 31.98 -29.09
C ILE A 172 -4.69 31.18 -28.19
N ILE A 173 -5.97 31.52 -28.20
CA ILE A 173 -7.00 30.87 -27.38
C ILE A 173 -7.22 29.42 -27.85
N ALA A 174 -7.23 29.18 -29.16
CA ALA A 174 -7.33 27.84 -29.71
C ALA A 174 -6.16 26.95 -29.23
N LYS A 175 -4.92 27.47 -29.27
CA LYS A 175 -3.73 26.75 -28.78
C LYS A 175 -3.80 26.45 -27.28
N SER A 176 -4.29 27.40 -26.47
CA SER A 176 -4.50 27.17 -25.03
C SER A 176 -5.52 26.06 -24.75
N GLY A 177 -6.59 25.98 -25.54
CA GLY A 177 -7.59 24.90 -25.45
C GLY A 177 -6.98 23.52 -25.75
N VAL A 178 -6.22 23.40 -26.83
CA VAL A 178 -5.50 22.15 -27.17
C VAL A 178 -4.55 21.73 -26.06
N PHE A 179 -3.78 22.69 -25.53
CA PHE A 179 -2.83 22.41 -24.45
C PHE A 179 -3.51 21.92 -23.17
N LEU A 180 -4.64 22.52 -22.79
CA LEU A 180 -5.45 22.10 -21.64
C LEU A 180 -6.02 20.68 -21.83
N SER A 181 -6.58 20.38 -23.01
CA SER A 181 -7.07 19.04 -23.31
C SER A 181 -5.95 18.00 -23.31
N PHE A 182 -4.75 18.36 -23.78
CA PHE A 182 -3.59 17.46 -23.79
C PHE A 182 -3.08 17.16 -22.38
N ILE A 183 -2.98 18.17 -21.51
CA ILE A 183 -2.64 17.96 -20.08
C ILE A 183 -3.68 17.09 -19.40
N ALA A 184 -4.98 17.36 -19.63
CA ALA A 184 -6.06 16.55 -19.06
C ALA A 184 -6.00 15.11 -19.54
N LEU A 185 -5.68 14.87 -20.82
CA LEU A 185 -5.50 13.55 -21.39
C LEU A 185 -4.30 12.81 -20.79
N ILE A 186 -3.15 13.47 -20.66
CA ILE A 186 -1.97 12.88 -20.00
C ILE A 186 -2.31 12.53 -18.55
N GLY A 187 -2.92 13.45 -17.81
CA GLY A 187 -3.34 13.22 -16.43
C GLY A 187 -4.31 12.03 -16.32
N PHE A 188 -5.28 11.94 -17.23
CA PHE A 188 -6.22 10.83 -17.30
C PHE A 188 -5.51 9.51 -17.64
N VAL A 189 -4.59 9.50 -18.60
CA VAL A 189 -3.84 8.30 -18.98
C VAL A 189 -2.92 7.83 -17.85
N ILE A 190 -2.26 8.74 -17.14
CA ILE A 190 -1.43 8.41 -15.97
C ILE A 190 -2.33 7.87 -14.84
N ALA A 191 -3.42 8.54 -14.53
CA ALA A 191 -4.38 8.10 -13.52
C ALA A 191 -4.99 6.73 -13.88
N TRP A 192 -5.39 6.55 -15.14
CA TRP A 192 -5.89 5.29 -15.66
C TRP A 192 -4.84 4.21 -15.63
N TRP A 193 -3.59 4.52 -16.01
CA TRP A 193 -2.48 3.58 -15.98
C TRP A 193 -2.11 3.19 -14.55
N GLN A 194 -2.11 4.09 -13.59
CA GLN A 194 -1.93 3.79 -12.17
C GLN A 194 -3.07 2.92 -11.62
N HIS A 195 -4.32 3.30 -11.87
CA HIS A 195 -5.49 2.50 -11.49
C HIS A 195 -5.46 1.11 -12.16
N ARG A 196 -5.07 1.04 -13.43
CA ARG A 196 -4.98 -0.18 -14.22
C ARG A 196 -3.74 -1.01 -13.87
N SER A 197 -2.60 -0.42 -13.51
CA SER A 197 -1.41 -1.13 -13.05
C SER A 197 -1.63 -1.73 -11.66
N HIS A 198 -2.37 -1.05 -10.78
CA HIS A 198 -2.93 -1.68 -9.57
C HIS A 198 -3.83 -2.88 -9.90
N MET A 199 -4.50 -2.90 -11.05
CA MET A 199 -5.30 -4.05 -11.52
C MET A 199 -4.50 -5.11 -12.31
N HIS A 200 -3.46 -4.72 -13.06
CA HIS A 200 -2.66 -5.55 -13.98
C HIS A 200 -1.36 -6.10 -13.38
N LEU A 201 -0.88 -5.60 -12.23
CA LEU A 201 0.11 -6.31 -11.40
C LEU A 201 -0.39 -7.69 -10.93
N LYS A 202 -1.66 -8.05 -11.24
CA LYS A 202 -2.21 -9.41 -11.16
C LYS A 202 -1.85 -10.35 -12.33
N LYS A 203 -1.31 -9.86 -13.44
CA LYS A 203 -1.06 -10.69 -14.65
C LYS A 203 0.41 -10.96 -14.97
N LEU A 204 1.36 -10.19 -14.44
CA LEU A 204 2.77 -10.23 -14.86
C LEU A 204 3.78 -10.61 -13.76
N LYS A 205 3.36 -11.19 -12.63
CA LYS A 205 4.27 -12.03 -11.82
C LYS A 205 4.17 -13.48 -12.30
N LEU A 206 4.70 -13.70 -13.50
CA LEU A 206 5.10 -14.99 -14.02
C LEU A 206 6.61 -14.89 -14.11
N PHE A 207 7.27 -15.32 -13.04
CA PHE A 207 8.60 -15.92 -12.89
C PHE A 207 8.91 -15.93 -11.39
#